data_AF-T0TNL1-F1
#
_entry.id   AF-T0TNL1-F1
#
_cell.length_a   1.000
_cell.length_b   1.000
_cell.length_c   1.000
_cell.angle_alpha   90.00
_cell.angle_beta   90.00
_cell.angle_gamma   90.00
#
_symmetry.space_group_name_H-M   'P 1'
#
loop_
_entity.id
_entity.type
_entity.pdbx_description
1 polymer ?
#
loop_
_entity_poly.entity_id
_entity_poly.type
_entity_poly.pdbx_seq_one_letter_code
_entity_poly.pdbx_strand_id
1 'polypeptide(L)'
;MIDNAMKPVYGLCDVEPDFHLSNDVYHMWTFAENNGDLELPEELAEHVRLVPWHEHSSDVVANGISKASGVGHVLEHENLKPENAMMFGDGPNDMEIFDYVGLKIAMGNATPELKEKADYVTKTVEEDGIFHALEELGLVEKELHFPQLDLDSVEGPVATIKTNHGDLVIKLFPDHAPLTVTNFVNLAKSGYYDGVIFHRIIKNFMIQGGDPTGTGMGGESSFGGSFQDEFSKELYNLRGALSMANAGPDTNGSQFFIVQTPEIPYSKKNWSEVVGQHQSLKLMLKMGEHLTLIIATQFLVNW
;
A
#
# COMPACT_ATOMS: atom_id res chain seq x y z
N MET A 1 17.85 2.24 -29.39
CA MET A 1 16.81 1.22 -29.64
C MET A 1 16.68 0.28 -28.44
N ILE A 2 17.69 -0.54 -28.13
CA ILE A 2 17.69 -1.43 -26.94
C ILE A 2 17.44 -0.64 -25.65
N ASP A 3 18.22 0.42 -25.41
CA ASP A 3 18.07 1.33 -24.26
C ASP A 3 16.68 1.97 -24.13
N ASN A 4 15.94 2.11 -25.23
CA ASN A 4 14.60 2.70 -25.24
C ASN A 4 13.52 1.65 -24.94
N ALA A 5 13.77 0.39 -25.28
CA ALA A 5 12.83 -0.71 -25.06
C ALA A 5 13.05 -1.43 -23.71
N MET A 6 14.24 -1.34 -23.11
CA MET A 6 14.66 -2.23 -22.01
C MET A 6 15.17 -1.54 -20.71
N LYS A 7 15.06 -0.20 -20.55
CA LYS A 7 15.36 0.47 -19.26
C LYS A 7 14.12 0.44 -18.36
N PRO A 8 14.16 0.11 -17.04
CA PRO A 8 15.28 0.04 -16.09
C PRO A 8 15.33 -1.25 -15.20
N VAL A 9 14.82 -2.40 -15.65
CA VAL A 9 14.72 -3.60 -14.78
C VAL A 9 16.00 -4.47 -14.80
N TYR A 10 16.72 -4.51 -15.93
CA TYR A 10 17.78 -5.52 -16.15
C TYR A 10 19.23 -4.97 -16.17
N GLY A 11 19.43 -3.68 -15.89
CA GLY A 11 20.78 -3.07 -15.90
C GLY A 11 21.37 -2.90 -17.30
N LEU A 12 22.69 -2.75 -17.39
CA LEU A 12 23.43 -2.74 -18.65
C LEU A 12 23.59 -4.19 -19.12
N CYS A 13 23.01 -4.54 -20.29
CA CYS A 13 23.21 -5.85 -20.89
C CYS A 13 24.51 -5.87 -21.68
N ASP A 14 25.42 -6.79 -21.34
CA ASP A 14 26.60 -7.07 -22.16
C ASP A 14 26.15 -7.66 -23.52
N VAL A 15 26.78 -7.21 -24.60
CA VAL A 15 26.48 -7.70 -25.96
C VAL A 15 27.44 -8.83 -26.31
N GLU A 16 26.90 -10.04 -26.53
CA GLU A 16 27.65 -11.22 -26.95
C GLU A 16 27.12 -11.75 -28.31
N PRO A 17 27.72 -11.32 -29.44
CA PRO A 17 27.22 -11.64 -30.78
C PRO A 17 27.14 -13.15 -31.08
N ASP A 18 28.04 -13.93 -30.49
CA ASP A 18 28.22 -15.35 -30.77
C ASP A 18 27.56 -16.26 -29.72
N PHE A 19 26.77 -15.71 -28.78
CA PHE A 19 26.16 -16.45 -27.67
C PHE A 19 25.40 -17.72 -28.14
N HIS A 20 24.68 -17.59 -29.25
CA HIS A 20 23.87 -18.66 -29.86
C HIS A 20 24.69 -19.84 -30.42
N LEU A 21 26.01 -19.68 -30.62
CA LEU A 21 26.85 -20.75 -31.16
C LEU A 21 27.21 -21.80 -30.10
N SER A 22 27.17 -21.43 -28.83
CA SER A 22 27.55 -22.30 -27.70
C SER A 22 26.46 -22.50 -26.66
N ASN A 23 25.36 -21.75 -26.74
CA ASN A 23 24.29 -21.79 -25.76
C ASN A 23 22.94 -21.97 -26.45
N ASP A 24 22.06 -22.71 -25.78
CA ASP A 24 20.67 -22.79 -26.18
C ASP A 24 20.00 -21.41 -26.02
N VAL A 25 19.23 -21.01 -27.04
CA VAL A 25 18.48 -19.76 -27.04
C VAL A 25 17.01 -20.07 -26.77
N TYR A 26 16.51 -19.60 -25.63
CA TYR A 26 15.13 -19.86 -25.21
C TYR A 26 14.17 -18.69 -25.46
N HIS A 27 14.70 -17.48 -25.67
CA HIS A 27 13.91 -16.27 -25.91
C HIS A 27 14.69 -15.32 -26.83
N MET A 28 13.98 -14.72 -27.78
CA MET A 28 14.54 -13.77 -28.74
C MET A 28 13.62 -12.55 -28.86
N TRP A 29 14.24 -11.37 -28.93
CA TRP A 29 13.59 -10.09 -29.22
C TRP A 29 14.21 -9.45 -30.44
N THR A 30 13.41 -8.68 -31.16
CA THR A 30 13.88 -7.87 -32.28
C THR A 30 14.00 -6.41 -31.85
N PHE A 31 14.95 -5.69 -32.45
CA PHE A 31 15.06 -4.24 -32.25
C PHE A 31 15.14 -3.55 -33.61
N ALA A 32 14.22 -2.63 -33.89
CA ALA A 32 14.22 -1.83 -35.11
C ALA A 32 13.76 -0.40 -34.87
N GLU A 33 14.07 0.49 -35.82
CA GLU A 33 13.64 1.89 -35.77
C GLU A 33 12.12 2.01 -35.89
N ASN A 34 11.51 1.23 -36.79
CA ASN A 34 10.07 1.06 -36.91
C ASN A 34 9.73 -0.43 -36.92
N ASN A 35 9.10 -0.92 -35.86
CA ASN A 35 8.73 -2.33 -35.74
C ASN A 35 7.68 -2.78 -36.77
N GLY A 36 6.86 -1.85 -37.28
CA GLY A 36 5.84 -2.15 -38.29
C GLY A 36 6.40 -2.63 -39.63
N ASP A 37 7.68 -2.37 -39.90
CA ASP A 37 8.35 -2.71 -41.16
C ASP A 37 9.24 -3.97 -41.04
N LEU A 38 9.19 -4.67 -39.89
CA LEU A 38 10.07 -5.80 -39.60
C LEU A 38 9.55 -7.07 -40.28
N GLU A 39 10.27 -7.53 -41.29
CA GLU A 39 9.96 -8.78 -42.00
C GLU A 39 10.98 -9.87 -41.64
N LEU A 40 10.47 -11.05 -41.28
CA LEU A 40 11.30 -12.22 -41.08
C LEU A 40 11.76 -12.77 -42.45
N PRO A 41 13.03 -13.21 -42.59
CA PRO A 41 13.46 -13.99 -43.75
C PRO A 41 12.53 -15.19 -43.97
N GLU A 42 12.29 -15.56 -45.23
CA GLU A 42 11.33 -16.61 -45.61
C GLU A 42 11.56 -17.92 -44.84
N GLU A 43 12.82 -18.35 -44.72
CA GLU A 43 13.23 -19.55 -43.97
C GLU A 43 12.89 -19.47 -42.48
N LEU A 44 13.00 -18.28 -41.85
CA LEU A 44 12.62 -18.10 -40.45
C LEU A 44 11.11 -17.97 -40.28
N ALA A 45 10.42 -17.33 -41.23
CA ALA A 45 8.97 -17.15 -41.19
C ALA A 45 8.20 -18.49 -41.23
N GLU A 46 8.80 -19.56 -41.78
CA GLU A 46 8.24 -20.92 -41.71
C GLU A 46 8.15 -21.43 -40.25
N HIS A 47 9.05 -21.01 -39.37
CA HIS A 47 9.20 -21.55 -38.03
C HIS A 47 8.72 -20.61 -36.92
N VAL A 48 8.85 -19.29 -37.10
CA VAL A 48 8.53 -18.28 -36.09
C VAL A 48 7.71 -17.14 -36.67
N ARG A 49 7.02 -16.42 -35.79
CA ARG A 49 6.27 -15.20 -36.08
C ARG A 49 6.67 -14.09 -35.12
N LEU A 50 6.43 -12.85 -35.53
CA LEU A 50 6.60 -11.67 -34.68
C LEU A 50 5.31 -11.33 -33.96
N VAL A 51 5.40 -11.03 -32.66
CA VAL A 51 4.30 -10.51 -31.84
C VAL A 51 4.70 -9.12 -31.33
N PRO A 52 4.13 -8.03 -31.89
CA PRO A 52 4.47 -6.67 -31.48
C PRO A 52 4.04 -6.37 -30.04
N TRP A 53 4.93 -5.74 -29.27
CA TRP A 53 4.64 -5.23 -27.93
C TRP A 53 5.20 -3.82 -27.67
N HIS A 54 6.11 -3.32 -28.53
CA HIS A 54 6.63 -1.95 -28.49
C HIS A 54 6.76 -1.36 -29.90
N GLU A 55 6.85 -0.04 -29.99
CA GLU A 55 7.13 0.69 -31.24
C GLU A 55 8.45 0.24 -31.93
N HIS A 56 9.36 -0.35 -31.16
CA HIS A 56 10.72 -0.69 -31.59
C HIS A 56 11.08 -2.16 -31.41
N SER A 57 10.14 -3.00 -30.95
CA SER A 57 10.43 -4.39 -30.58
C SER A 57 9.22 -5.32 -30.69
N SER A 58 9.51 -6.56 -31.08
CA SER A 58 8.58 -7.68 -31.10
C SER A 58 9.19 -8.91 -30.43
N ASP A 59 8.33 -9.76 -29.88
CA ASP A 59 8.72 -11.12 -29.48
C ASP A 59 8.80 -12.02 -30.71
N VAL A 60 9.80 -12.89 -30.76
CA VAL A 60 9.91 -13.95 -31.77
C VAL A 60 9.36 -15.24 -31.16
N VAL A 61 8.21 -15.71 -31.68
CA VAL A 61 7.47 -16.83 -31.12
C VAL A 61 7.34 -17.94 -32.15
N ALA A 62 7.59 -19.19 -31.76
CA ALA A 62 7.40 -20.35 -32.64
C ALA A 62 5.95 -20.45 -33.15
N ASN A 63 5.81 -20.78 -34.43
CA ASN A 63 4.51 -20.96 -35.07
C ASN A 63 3.73 -22.09 -34.41
N GLY A 64 2.42 -21.86 -34.19
CA GLY A 64 1.54 -22.81 -33.53
C GLY A 64 1.70 -22.89 -32.00
N ILE A 65 2.68 -22.19 -31.41
CA ILE A 65 2.83 -22.05 -29.96
C ILE A 65 2.23 -20.72 -29.51
N SER A 66 1.41 -20.77 -28.47
CA SER A 66 0.83 -19.62 -27.79
C SER A 66 1.21 -19.56 -26.32
N LYS A 67 0.99 -18.40 -25.69
CA LYS A 67 1.12 -18.24 -24.23
C LYS A 67 0.29 -19.29 -23.47
N ALA A 68 -0.93 -19.56 -23.94
CA ALA A 68 -1.81 -20.56 -23.34
C ALA A 68 -1.23 -21.98 -23.46
N SER A 69 -0.70 -22.36 -24.63
CA SER A 69 -0.05 -23.67 -24.80
C SER A 69 1.20 -23.83 -23.91
N GLY A 70 1.99 -22.77 -23.73
CA GLY A 70 3.14 -22.77 -22.85
C GLY A 70 2.74 -22.98 -21.38
N VAL A 71 1.72 -22.26 -20.92
CA VAL A 71 1.17 -22.47 -19.58
C VAL A 71 0.60 -23.87 -19.42
N GLY A 72 -0.06 -24.41 -20.45
CA GLY A 72 -0.55 -25.79 -20.44
C GLY A 72 0.55 -26.83 -20.18
N HIS A 73 1.72 -26.68 -20.81
CA HIS A 73 2.86 -27.57 -20.56
C HIS A 73 3.38 -27.47 -19.12
N VAL A 74 3.41 -26.27 -18.53
CA VAL A 74 3.82 -26.10 -17.12
C VAL A 74 2.81 -26.75 -16.18
N LEU A 75 1.51 -26.56 -16.43
CA LEU A 75 0.46 -27.16 -15.61
C LEU A 75 0.48 -28.69 -15.71
N GLU A 76 0.65 -29.25 -16.90
CA GLU A 76 0.81 -30.70 -17.08
C GLU A 76 2.02 -31.26 -16.33
N HIS A 77 3.16 -30.56 -16.39
CA HIS A 77 4.37 -30.95 -15.66
C HIS A 77 4.15 -30.97 -14.13
N GLU A 78 3.43 -29.97 -13.61
CA GLU A 78 3.11 -29.86 -12.18
C GLU A 78 1.89 -30.69 -11.76
N ASN A 79 1.29 -31.46 -12.67
CA ASN A 79 0.06 -32.23 -12.44
C ASN A 79 -1.11 -31.35 -11.94
N LEU A 80 -1.22 -30.16 -12.51
CA LEU A 80 -2.26 -29.16 -12.28
C LEU A 80 -3.18 -29.05 -13.50
N LYS A 81 -4.37 -28.48 -13.28
CA LYS A 81 -5.34 -28.17 -14.34
C LYS A 81 -5.39 -26.67 -14.60
N PRO A 82 -5.94 -26.24 -15.75
CA PRO A 82 -6.12 -24.81 -16.02
C PRO A 82 -6.95 -24.10 -14.95
N GLU A 83 -7.91 -24.81 -14.33
CA GLU A 83 -8.69 -24.32 -13.18
C GLU A 83 -7.83 -23.91 -11.97
N ASN A 84 -6.60 -24.43 -11.86
CA ASN A 84 -5.65 -24.11 -10.79
C ASN A 84 -4.77 -22.90 -11.11
N ALA A 85 -4.87 -22.34 -12.32
CA ALA A 85 -4.08 -21.21 -12.77
C ALA A 85 -4.86 -19.90 -12.66
N MET A 86 -4.11 -18.83 -12.38
CA MET A 86 -4.59 -17.46 -12.35
C MET A 86 -3.75 -16.62 -13.32
N MET A 87 -4.37 -15.70 -14.06
CA MET A 87 -3.69 -14.82 -15.00
C MET A 87 -4.09 -13.36 -14.80
N PHE A 88 -3.08 -12.48 -14.85
CA PHE A 88 -3.25 -11.03 -14.94
C PHE A 88 -3.08 -10.60 -16.38
N GLY A 89 -4.03 -9.85 -16.93
CA GLY A 89 -3.99 -9.42 -18.34
C GLY A 89 -4.41 -7.98 -18.52
N ASP A 90 -3.82 -7.33 -19.51
CA ASP A 90 -4.08 -5.94 -19.86
C ASP A 90 -4.45 -5.76 -21.34
N GLY A 91 -3.99 -6.65 -22.21
CA GLY A 91 -4.11 -6.49 -23.66
C GLY A 91 -4.80 -7.63 -24.40
N PRO A 92 -5.16 -7.43 -25.68
CA PRO A 92 -5.77 -8.46 -26.53
C PRO A 92 -4.89 -9.70 -26.73
N ASN A 93 -3.57 -9.55 -26.60
CA ASN A 93 -2.58 -10.64 -26.65
C ASN A 93 -2.70 -11.62 -25.47
N ASP A 94 -3.43 -11.27 -24.40
CA ASP A 94 -3.68 -12.15 -23.26
C ASP A 94 -5.02 -12.90 -23.34
N MET A 95 -5.85 -12.59 -24.35
CA MET A 95 -7.20 -13.15 -24.49
C MET A 95 -7.20 -14.68 -24.52
N GLU A 96 -6.24 -15.28 -25.20
CA GLU A 96 -6.14 -16.73 -25.35
C GLU A 96 -5.84 -17.44 -24.02
N ILE A 97 -4.91 -16.90 -23.22
CA ILE A 97 -4.60 -17.44 -21.90
C ILE A 97 -5.71 -17.12 -20.90
N PHE A 98 -6.38 -15.98 -21.03
CA PHE A 98 -7.60 -15.66 -20.28
C PHE A 98 -8.71 -16.67 -20.49
N ASP A 99 -8.90 -17.16 -21.71
CA ASP A 99 -9.89 -18.20 -22.00
C ASP A 99 -9.46 -19.58 -21.49
N TYR A 100 -8.17 -19.78 -21.22
CA TYR A 100 -7.59 -21.05 -20.77
C TYR A 100 -7.62 -21.22 -19.24
N VAL A 101 -7.28 -20.19 -18.46
CA VAL A 101 -7.08 -20.30 -17.00
C VAL A 101 -8.39 -20.25 -16.19
N GLY A 102 -8.31 -20.69 -14.93
CA GLY A 102 -9.43 -20.76 -13.98
C GLY A 102 -9.82 -19.44 -13.33
N LEU A 103 -8.87 -18.53 -13.11
CA LEU A 103 -9.11 -17.22 -12.51
C LEU A 103 -8.51 -16.09 -13.34
N LYS A 104 -9.35 -15.15 -13.76
CA LYS A 104 -9.04 -14.13 -14.76
C LYS A 104 -9.07 -12.74 -14.12
N ILE A 105 -7.91 -12.07 -14.09
CA ILE A 105 -7.77 -10.77 -13.43
C ILE A 105 -7.36 -9.71 -14.45
N ALA A 106 -8.27 -8.79 -14.78
CA ALA A 106 -7.94 -7.67 -15.65
C ALA A 106 -7.25 -6.55 -14.87
N MET A 107 -6.17 -5.99 -15.42
CA MET A 107 -5.54 -4.79 -14.89
C MET A 107 -6.45 -3.56 -15.07
N GLY A 108 -6.25 -2.53 -14.24
CA GLY A 108 -7.07 -1.32 -14.26
C GLY A 108 -7.07 -0.58 -15.61
N ASN A 109 -5.95 -0.66 -16.34
CA ASN A 109 -5.76 -0.12 -17.68
C ASN A 109 -6.12 -1.09 -18.82
N ALA A 110 -6.67 -2.27 -18.51
CA ALA A 110 -6.97 -3.29 -19.51
C ALA A 110 -8.05 -2.87 -20.52
N THR A 111 -8.04 -3.49 -21.70
CA THR A 111 -9.05 -3.23 -22.74
C THR A 111 -10.46 -3.62 -22.27
N PRO A 112 -11.53 -2.94 -22.77
CA PRO A 112 -12.90 -3.24 -22.38
C PRO A 112 -13.30 -4.71 -22.59
N GLU A 113 -12.85 -5.32 -23.69
CA GLU A 113 -13.18 -6.71 -24.04
C GLU A 113 -12.56 -7.70 -23.05
N LEU A 114 -11.37 -7.40 -22.54
CA LEU A 114 -10.68 -8.25 -21.57
C LEU A 114 -11.32 -8.11 -20.18
N LYS A 115 -11.72 -6.88 -19.80
CA LYS A 115 -12.47 -6.63 -18.55
C LYS A 115 -13.82 -7.34 -18.53
N GLU A 116 -14.52 -7.43 -19.65
CA GLU A 116 -15.81 -8.14 -19.75
C GLU A 116 -15.69 -9.64 -19.43
N LYS A 117 -14.53 -10.24 -19.75
CA LYS A 117 -14.25 -11.65 -19.49
C LYS A 117 -13.59 -11.94 -18.14
N ALA A 118 -13.19 -10.91 -17.40
CA ALA A 118 -12.47 -11.06 -16.15
C ALA A 118 -13.42 -11.43 -15.00
N ASP A 119 -12.96 -12.28 -14.11
CA ASP A 119 -13.65 -12.58 -12.84
C ASP A 119 -13.45 -11.44 -11.84
N TYR A 120 -12.35 -10.71 -11.97
CA TYR A 120 -11.99 -9.57 -11.14
C TYR A 120 -11.23 -8.50 -11.94
N VAL A 121 -11.49 -7.22 -11.65
CA VAL A 121 -10.75 -6.10 -12.23
C VAL A 121 -10.00 -5.38 -11.10
N THR A 122 -8.68 -5.34 -11.20
CA THR A 122 -7.81 -4.70 -10.20
C THR A 122 -7.38 -3.29 -10.62
N LYS A 123 -6.53 -2.66 -9.81
CA LYS A 123 -5.91 -1.34 -10.11
C LYS A 123 -4.89 -1.43 -11.25
N THR A 124 -4.30 -0.31 -11.65
CA THR A 124 -3.24 -0.33 -12.68
C THR A 124 -1.91 -0.88 -12.12
N VAL A 125 -0.92 -1.07 -13.00
CA VAL A 125 0.43 -1.50 -12.57
C VAL A 125 1.07 -0.43 -11.66
N GLU A 126 0.84 0.85 -11.96
CA GLU A 126 1.36 2.00 -11.19
C GLU A 126 0.75 2.11 -9.79
N GLU A 127 -0.45 1.57 -9.62
CA GLU A 127 -1.20 1.56 -8.36
C GLU A 127 -1.08 0.22 -7.61
N ASP A 128 -0.06 -0.57 -7.95
CA ASP A 128 0.21 -1.90 -7.37
C ASP A 128 -0.97 -2.88 -7.48
N GLY A 129 -1.63 -2.87 -8.65
CA GLY A 129 -2.83 -3.66 -8.92
C GLY A 129 -2.64 -5.16 -8.78
N ILE A 130 -1.45 -5.70 -8.99
CA ILE A 130 -1.18 -7.13 -8.78
C ILE A 130 -1.27 -7.44 -7.28
N PHE A 131 -0.53 -6.73 -6.44
CA PHE A 131 -0.57 -6.95 -5.00
C PHE A 131 -1.97 -6.71 -4.43
N HIS A 132 -2.63 -5.63 -4.87
CA HIS A 132 -4.01 -5.33 -4.49
C HIS A 132 -4.96 -6.49 -4.78
N ALA A 133 -4.88 -7.11 -5.97
CA ALA A 133 -5.72 -8.25 -6.30
C ALA A 133 -5.41 -9.47 -5.42
N LEU A 134 -4.12 -9.76 -5.18
CA LEU A 134 -3.71 -10.85 -4.31
C LEU A 134 -4.21 -10.65 -2.87
N GLU A 135 -4.21 -9.41 -2.36
CA GLU A 135 -4.74 -9.05 -1.04
C GLU A 135 -6.26 -9.26 -0.99
N GLU A 136 -7.01 -8.72 -1.96
CA GLU A 136 -8.48 -8.81 -2.04
C GLU A 136 -8.96 -10.26 -2.22
N LEU A 137 -8.17 -11.08 -2.90
CA LEU A 137 -8.43 -12.52 -3.06
C LEU A 137 -7.95 -13.36 -1.86
N GLY A 138 -7.32 -12.76 -0.86
CA GLY A 138 -6.81 -13.45 0.34
C GLY A 138 -5.66 -14.41 0.04
N LEU A 139 -4.93 -14.19 -1.06
CA LEU A 139 -3.79 -15.00 -1.48
C LEU A 139 -2.49 -14.54 -0.81
N VAL A 140 -2.44 -13.29 -0.36
CA VAL A 140 -1.35 -12.73 0.44
C VAL A 140 -1.91 -11.96 1.63
N GLU A 141 -1.14 -11.93 2.72
CA GLU A 141 -1.45 -11.04 3.84
C GLU A 141 -0.97 -9.63 3.51
N LYS A 142 -1.76 -8.62 3.88
CA LYS A 142 -1.34 -7.23 3.80
C LYS A 142 -0.09 -7.04 4.64
N GLU A 143 1.01 -6.58 4.03
CA GLU A 143 2.16 -6.11 4.79
C GLU A 143 1.74 -4.85 5.55
N LEU A 144 1.71 -4.94 6.88
CA LEU A 144 1.32 -3.82 7.73
C LEU A 144 2.54 -2.94 7.98
N HIS A 145 2.42 -1.67 7.60
CA HIS A 145 3.43 -0.68 7.93
C HIS A 145 3.01 0.08 9.19
N PHE A 146 3.86 0.15 10.21
CA PHE A 146 3.53 0.82 11.48
C PHE A 146 4.26 2.17 11.55
N PRO A 147 3.72 3.26 10.96
CA PRO A 147 4.43 4.52 10.80
C PRO A 147 4.81 5.18 12.14
N GLN A 148 4.16 4.77 13.23
CA GLN A 148 4.44 5.25 14.58
C GLN A 148 5.79 4.77 15.14
N LEU A 149 6.39 3.74 14.54
CA LEU A 149 7.65 3.16 15.00
C LEU A 149 8.88 3.83 14.37
N ASP A 150 8.69 4.57 13.27
CA ASP A 150 9.73 5.31 12.57
C ASP A 150 9.16 6.61 12.00
N LEU A 151 9.02 7.63 12.87
CA LEU A 151 8.41 8.91 12.48
C LEU A 151 9.24 9.69 11.45
N ASP A 152 10.54 9.42 11.35
CA ASP A 152 11.46 10.14 10.48
C ASP A 152 11.33 9.71 9.02
N SER A 153 10.86 8.48 8.75
CA SER A 153 10.62 7.96 7.40
C SER A 153 9.23 8.28 6.85
N VAL A 154 8.36 8.90 7.65
CA VAL A 154 6.96 9.12 7.28
C VAL A 154 6.69 10.59 6.97
N GLU A 155 6.11 10.86 5.81
CA GLU A 155 5.65 12.19 5.43
C GLU A 155 4.36 12.59 6.17
N GLY A 156 4.01 13.88 6.13
CA GLY A 156 2.73 14.36 6.66
C GLY A 156 2.86 15.50 7.67
N PRO A 157 1.71 16.11 8.04
CA PRO A 157 1.69 17.35 8.82
C PRO A 157 2.27 17.18 10.21
N VAL A 158 2.92 18.23 10.70
CA VAL A 158 3.39 18.34 12.08
C VAL A 158 2.69 19.53 12.74
N ALA A 159 2.10 19.30 13.91
CA ALA A 159 1.47 20.34 14.72
C ALA A 159 2.26 20.55 16.02
N THR A 160 2.41 21.80 16.45
CA THR A 160 3.03 22.11 17.75
C THR A 160 1.98 22.68 18.70
N ILE A 161 1.69 21.96 19.78
CA ILE A 161 0.86 22.46 20.88
C ILE A 161 1.80 23.13 21.89
N LYS A 162 1.66 24.45 22.04
CA LYS A 162 2.40 25.23 23.04
C LYS A 162 1.67 25.14 24.37
N THR A 163 2.34 24.65 25.40
CA THR A 163 1.77 24.55 26.75
C THR A 163 2.58 25.35 27.75
N ASN A 164 2.02 25.58 28.93
CA ASN A 164 2.76 26.15 30.06
C ASN A 164 3.82 25.18 30.65
N HIS A 165 3.93 23.97 30.12
CA HIS A 165 4.93 22.95 30.49
C HIS A 165 5.90 22.64 29.33
N GLY A 166 5.92 23.47 28.29
CA GLY A 166 6.77 23.30 27.12
C GLY A 166 5.98 22.95 25.86
N ASP A 167 6.72 22.78 24.77
CA ASP A 167 6.15 22.51 23.45
C ASP A 167 5.98 21.00 23.25
N LEU A 168 4.81 20.63 22.74
CA LEU A 168 4.42 19.29 22.35
C LEU A 168 4.36 19.24 20.82
N VAL A 169 5.24 18.50 20.18
CA VAL A 169 5.30 18.37 18.71
C VAL A 169 4.56 17.11 18.30
N ILE A 170 3.64 17.17 17.34
CA ILE A 170 2.73 16.06 17.01
C ILE A 170 2.81 15.74 15.53
N LYS A 171 3.11 14.50 15.17
CA LYS A 171 3.01 14.00 13.79
C LYS A 171 1.59 13.51 13.52
N LEU A 172 1.00 13.95 12.40
CA LEU A 172 -0.37 13.61 11.98
C LEU A 172 -0.34 12.63 10.80
N PHE A 173 -1.28 11.68 10.77
CA PHE A 173 -1.38 10.64 9.73
C PHE A 173 -2.69 10.79 8.94
N PRO A 174 -2.75 11.71 7.96
CA PRO A 174 -3.98 11.98 7.21
C PRO A 174 -4.44 10.79 6.38
N ASP A 175 -3.53 9.91 5.94
CA ASP A 175 -3.88 8.73 5.15
C ASP A 175 -4.57 7.65 6.00
N HIS A 176 -4.28 7.62 7.30
CA HIS A 176 -4.86 6.66 8.25
C HIS A 176 -6.10 7.19 8.97
N ALA A 177 -6.19 8.51 9.17
CA ALA A 177 -7.25 9.16 9.94
C ALA A 177 -7.63 10.54 9.35
N PRO A 178 -8.13 10.58 8.10
CA PRO A 178 -8.31 11.83 7.36
C PRO A 178 -9.26 12.82 8.04
N LEU A 179 -10.39 12.37 8.58
CA LEU A 179 -11.37 13.24 9.23
C LEU A 179 -10.87 13.74 10.58
N THR A 180 -10.22 12.88 11.34
CA THR A 180 -9.64 13.23 12.64
C THR A 180 -8.53 14.26 12.48
N VAL A 181 -7.62 14.03 11.53
CA VAL A 181 -6.53 14.97 11.24
C VAL A 181 -7.09 16.29 10.71
N THR A 182 -8.04 16.24 9.78
CA THR A 182 -8.70 17.44 9.26
C THR A 182 -9.39 18.24 10.37
N ASN A 183 -10.12 17.56 11.26
CA ASN A 183 -10.80 18.15 12.40
C ASN A 183 -9.81 18.86 13.34
N PHE A 184 -8.77 18.14 13.78
CA PHE A 184 -7.75 18.68 14.67
C PHE A 184 -7.05 19.90 14.05
N VAL A 185 -6.65 19.81 12.78
CA VAL A 185 -5.98 20.91 12.07
C VAL A 185 -6.90 22.13 11.93
N ASN A 186 -8.18 21.93 11.60
CA ASN A 186 -9.13 23.02 11.46
C ASN A 186 -9.39 23.73 12.80
N LEU A 187 -9.60 22.98 13.87
CA LEU A 187 -9.78 23.52 15.22
C LEU A 187 -8.51 24.24 15.71
N ALA A 188 -7.33 23.67 15.47
CA ALA A 188 -6.07 24.31 15.82
C ALA A 188 -5.87 25.64 15.06
N LYS A 189 -6.14 25.66 13.75
CA LYS A 189 -6.00 26.87 12.92
C LYS A 189 -7.00 27.97 13.25
N SER A 190 -8.16 27.63 13.81
CA SER A 190 -9.16 28.62 14.24
C SER A 190 -8.91 29.19 15.63
N GLY A 191 -7.86 28.72 16.34
CA GLY A 191 -7.57 29.11 17.72
C GLY A 191 -8.49 28.44 18.75
N TYR A 192 -9.25 27.40 18.36
CA TYR A 192 -10.22 26.73 19.23
C TYR A 192 -9.58 26.14 20.50
N TYR A 193 -8.32 25.69 20.41
CA TYR A 193 -7.59 25.11 21.53
C TYR A 193 -6.84 26.15 22.38
N ASP A 194 -6.90 27.43 22.04
CA ASP A 194 -6.18 28.47 22.78
C ASP A 194 -6.77 28.66 24.18
N GLY A 195 -5.91 28.52 25.20
CA GLY A 195 -6.33 28.60 26.60
C GLY A 195 -7.10 27.38 27.12
N VAL A 196 -7.30 26.34 26.29
CA VAL A 196 -7.95 25.10 26.68
C VAL A 196 -7.03 24.26 27.58
N ILE A 197 -7.57 23.76 28.69
CA ILE A 197 -6.81 22.99 29.69
C ILE A 197 -6.81 21.49 29.40
N PHE A 198 -5.83 20.79 29.95
CA PHE A 198 -5.92 19.35 30.18
C PHE A 198 -6.72 19.09 31.46
N HIS A 199 -8.02 18.82 31.31
CA HIS A 199 -8.97 18.73 32.44
C HIS A 199 -8.90 17.40 33.19
N ARG A 200 -8.26 16.36 32.61
CA ARG A 200 -8.15 15.03 33.25
C ARG A 200 -6.79 14.40 33.02
N ILE A 201 -6.05 14.11 34.10
CA ILE A 201 -4.73 13.49 34.07
C ILE A 201 -4.73 12.27 34.97
N ILE A 202 -4.51 11.09 34.38
CA ILE A 202 -4.44 9.82 35.10
C ILE A 202 -3.06 9.21 34.85
N LYS A 203 -2.27 9.09 35.92
CA LYS A 203 -0.91 8.53 35.87
C LYS A 203 -0.94 7.12 35.28
N ASN A 204 -0.02 6.85 34.35
CA ASN A 204 0.11 5.58 33.63
C ASN A 204 -1.13 5.17 32.83
N PHE A 205 -1.98 6.13 32.47
CA PHE A 205 -3.15 5.87 31.64
C PHE A 205 -3.25 6.91 30.52
N MET A 206 -3.61 8.16 30.85
CA MET A 206 -3.76 9.20 29.83
C MET A 206 -3.78 10.63 30.38
N ILE A 207 -3.55 11.59 29.48
CA ILE A 207 -3.72 13.04 29.69
C ILE A 207 -4.77 13.54 28.68
N GLN A 208 -5.94 13.96 29.14
CA GLN A 208 -7.07 14.35 28.29
C GLN A 208 -7.29 15.87 28.29
N GLY A 209 -7.57 16.41 27.11
CA GLY A 209 -7.84 17.82 26.86
C GLY A 209 -8.77 18.04 25.67
N GLY A 210 -8.79 19.27 25.14
CA GLY A 210 -9.60 19.62 23.96
C GLY A 210 -11.07 19.98 24.25
N ASP A 211 -11.45 20.13 25.52
CA ASP A 211 -12.76 20.65 25.93
C ASP A 211 -12.64 22.14 26.31
N PRO A 212 -13.18 23.09 25.53
CA PRO A 212 -13.13 24.52 25.86
C PRO A 212 -13.84 24.90 27.16
N THR A 213 -14.78 24.08 27.61
CA THR A 213 -15.49 24.31 28.88
C THR A 213 -14.67 23.84 30.09
N GLY A 214 -13.67 22.97 29.87
CA GLY A 214 -12.88 22.34 30.93
C GLY A 214 -13.65 21.35 31.81
N THR A 215 -14.90 21.01 31.46
CA THR A 215 -15.76 20.15 32.28
C THR A 215 -15.55 18.66 32.00
N GLY A 216 -14.99 18.33 30.84
CA GLY A 216 -14.91 16.99 30.27
C GLY A 216 -16.16 16.58 29.49
N MET A 217 -17.20 17.41 29.43
CA MET A 217 -18.46 17.11 28.74
C MET A 217 -18.71 18.00 27.51
N GLY A 218 -17.89 19.03 27.29
CA GLY A 218 -18.02 19.93 26.16
C GLY A 218 -17.18 19.51 24.95
N GLY A 219 -17.16 20.38 23.95
CA GLY A 219 -16.39 20.17 22.73
C GLY A 219 -17.27 19.82 21.53
N GLU A 220 -16.88 20.32 20.36
CA GLU A 220 -17.56 20.09 19.09
C GLU A 220 -16.53 19.94 17.97
N SER A 221 -16.82 19.14 16.95
CA SER A 221 -15.93 19.03 15.80
C SER A 221 -16.03 20.28 14.92
N SER A 222 -14.99 20.51 14.10
CA SER A 222 -14.99 21.54 13.05
C SER A 222 -16.06 21.32 11.97
N PHE A 223 -16.70 20.14 11.92
CA PHE A 223 -17.75 19.82 10.96
C PHE A 223 -19.16 20.21 11.44
N GLY A 224 -19.29 20.66 12.70
CA GLY A 224 -20.58 20.97 13.32
C GLY A 224 -21.29 19.71 13.82
N GLY A 225 -20.95 19.27 15.03
CA GLY A 225 -21.47 18.04 15.65
C GLY A 225 -20.39 16.99 15.88
N SER A 226 -20.79 15.72 16.01
CA SER A 226 -19.86 14.59 16.10
C SER A 226 -19.54 13.99 14.73
N PHE A 227 -18.43 13.26 14.63
CA PHE A 227 -18.05 12.51 13.42
C PHE A 227 -17.64 11.07 13.73
N GLN A 228 -17.64 10.22 12.69
CA GLN A 228 -17.38 8.79 12.81
C GLN A 228 -15.98 8.45 13.33
N ASP A 229 -15.84 7.23 13.86
CA ASP A 229 -14.53 6.67 14.22
C ASP A 229 -13.74 6.27 12.95
N GLU A 230 -12.41 6.42 13.02
CA GLU A 230 -11.49 6.01 11.96
C GLU A 230 -10.51 4.99 12.51
N PHE A 231 -10.70 3.71 12.19
CA PHE A 231 -9.85 2.64 12.70
C PHE A 231 -8.78 2.24 11.69
N SER A 232 -7.53 2.18 12.13
CA SER A 232 -6.41 1.67 11.35
C SER A 232 -5.84 0.38 11.98
N LYS A 233 -5.41 -0.56 11.14
CA LYS A 233 -4.61 -1.72 11.57
C LYS A 233 -3.13 -1.38 11.77
N GLU A 234 -2.73 -0.17 11.41
CA GLU A 234 -1.34 0.32 11.38
C GLU A 234 -1.06 1.36 12.47
N LEU A 235 -2.10 1.91 13.11
CA LEU A 235 -1.99 2.87 14.21
C LEU A 235 -2.49 2.27 15.52
N TYR A 236 -1.66 2.34 16.55
CA TYR A 236 -1.88 1.80 17.88
C TYR A 236 -1.79 2.90 18.93
N ASN A 237 -2.48 2.69 20.04
CA ASN A 237 -2.36 3.53 21.24
C ASN A 237 -1.08 3.23 22.02
N LEU A 238 0.06 3.51 21.39
CA LEU A 238 1.37 3.46 22.04
C LEU A 238 1.52 4.66 22.98
N ARG A 239 2.39 4.54 23.98
CA ARG A 239 2.70 5.67 24.86
C ARG A 239 3.18 6.88 24.04
N GLY A 240 2.55 8.05 24.24
CA GLY A 240 2.80 9.25 23.44
C GLY A 240 1.85 9.43 22.25
N ALA A 241 0.99 8.44 21.96
CA ALA A 241 -0.08 8.63 21.00
C ALA A 241 -1.15 9.60 21.51
N LEU A 242 -1.72 10.42 20.62
CA LEU A 242 -2.85 11.30 20.77
C LEU A 242 -4.05 10.64 20.10
N SER A 243 -5.12 10.41 20.82
CA SER A 243 -6.30 9.71 20.30
C SER A 243 -7.56 10.51 20.63
N MET A 244 -8.60 10.37 19.81
CA MET A 244 -9.87 11.06 20.06
C MET A 244 -10.54 10.49 21.31
N ALA A 245 -11.05 11.38 22.16
CA ALA A 245 -11.96 11.00 23.22
C ALA A 245 -13.40 11.06 22.68
N ASN A 246 -14.20 10.04 22.98
CA ASN A 246 -15.58 9.94 22.54
C ASN A 246 -16.48 9.39 23.68
N ALA A 247 -17.80 9.42 23.46
CA ALA A 247 -18.82 8.95 24.39
C ALA A 247 -19.50 7.65 23.91
N GLY A 248 -18.84 6.92 23.00
CA GLY A 248 -19.39 5.78 22.27
C GLY A 248 -19.03 5.84 20.79
N PRO A 249 -19.38 4.79 20.01
CA PRO A 249 -19.08 4.74 18.59
C PRO A 249 -19.54 5.99 17.84
N ASP A 250 -18.69 6.52 16.96
CA ASP A 250 -19.01 7.65 16.06
C ASP A 250 -19.40 8.97 16.75
N THR A 251 -18.89 9.19 17.95
CA THR A 251 -19.16 10.41 18.74
C THR A 251 -17.94 11.32 18.91
N ASN A 252 -17.02 11.33 17.94
CA ASN A 252 -15.81 12.16 18.02
C ASN A 252 -16.14 13.65 17.90
N GLY A 253 -15.57 14.46 18.79
CA GLY A 253 -15.73 15.92 18.83
C GLY A 253 -14.40 16.65 18.70
N SER A 254 -14.08 17.52 19.64
CA SER A 254 -12.77 18.20 19.73
C SER A 254 -11.83 17.63 20.80
N GLN A 255 -12.36 16.80 21.71
CA GLN A 255 -11.59 16.23 22.81
C GLN A 255 -10.64 15.13 22.33
N PHE A 256 -9.44 15.11 22.92
CA PHE A 256 -8.43 14.10 22.67
C PHE A 256 -7.70 13.76 23.97
N PHE A 257 -6.99 12.63 23.98
CA PHE A 257 -6.11 12.27 25.07
C PHE A 257 -4.76 11.76 24.56
N ILE A 258 -3.73 11.96 25.38
CA ILE A 258 -2.39 11.46 25.16
C ILE A 258 -2.20 10.20 26.00
N VAL A 259 -1.88 9.08 25.37
CA VAL A 259 -1.62 7.78 26.02
C VAL A 259 -0.38 7.87 26.91
N GLN A 260 -0.52 7.44 28.16
CA GLN A 260 0.57 7.35 29.14
C GLN A 260 0.83 5.91 29.62
N THR A 261 0.01 4.95 29.21
CA THR A 261 0.18 3.54 29.56
C THR A 261 1.52 3.02 29.04
N PRO A 262 2.38 2.42 29.88
CA PRO A 262 3.66 1.85 29.43
C PRO A 262 3.49 0.50 28.72
N GLU A 263 2.38 -0.19 28.98
CA GLU A 263 2.03 -1.47 28.40
C GLU A 263 1.15 -1.27 27.16
N ILE A 264 1.41 -2.07 26.13
CA ILE A 264 0.62 -2.09 24.91
C ILE A 264 -0.60 -2.99 25.19
N PRO A 265 -1.84 -2.49 25.04
CA PRO A 265 -3.05 -3.22 25.45
C PRO A 265 -3.41 -4.42 24.54
N TYR A 266 -2.56 -4.80 23.59
CA TYR A 266 -2.82 -5.83 22.59
C TYR A 266 -2.20 -7.17 22.97
N SER A 267 -2.79 -8.27 22.48
CA SER A 267 -2.31 -9.62 22.80
C SER A 267 -0.84 -9.81 22.37
N LYS A 268 -0.05 -10.54 23.17
CA LYS A 268 1.36 -10.85 22.86
C LYS A 268 1.55 -11.49 21.47
N LYS A 269 0.54 -12.20 20.96
CA LYS A 269 0.56 -12.87 19.65
C LYS A 269 0.55 -11.85 18.51
N ASN A 270 -0.37 -10.88 18.57
CA ASN A 270 -0.46 -9.81 17.57
C ASN A 270 0.81 -8.94 17.58
N TRP A 271 1.41 -8.72 18.75
CA TRP A 271 2.61 -7.88 18.85
C TRP A 271 3.90 -8.59 18.41
N SER A 272 4.03 -9.91 18.61
CA SER A 272 5.21 -10.64 18.14
C SER A 272 5.33 -10.68 16.62
N GLU A 273 4.21 -10.63 15.89
CA GLU A 273 4.19 -10.52 14.42
C GLU A 273 4.64 -9.12 13.98
N VAL A 274 4.16 -8.06 14.67
CA VAL A 274 4.55 -6.65 14.43
C VAL A 274 6.04 -6.40 14.71
N VAL A 275 6.59 -6.97 15.77
CA VAL A 275 8.01 -6.77 16.15
C VAL A 275 8.94 -7.76 15.43
N GLY A 276 8.44 -8.91 14.97
CA GLY A 276 9.23 -9.96 14.33
C GLY A 276 9.95 -9.53 13.05
N GLN A 277 9.37 -8.57 12.31
CA GLN A 277 9.97 -7.98 11.11
C GLN A 277 10.98 -6.87 11.42
N HIS A 278 11.02 -6.33 12.64
CA HIS A 278 11.89 -5.22 13.03
C HIS A 278 12.69 -5.60 14.29
N GLN A 279 13.67 -6.52 14.12
CA GLN A 279 14.55 -7.06 15.18
C GLN A 279 15.42 -6.04 15.94
N SER A 280 15.20 -4.73 15.77
CA SER A 280 16.02 -3.69 16.36
C SER A 280 15.26 -2.50 16.93
N LEU A 281 13.95 -2.60 17.19
CA LEU A 281 13.21 -1.59 17.95
C LEU A 281 13.58 -1.66 19.43
N LYS A 282 14.82 -1.25 19.74
CA LYS A 282 15.15 -0.57 20.99
C LYS A 282 14.30 0.69 21.01
N LEU A 283 13.07 0.52 21.50
CA LEU A 283 12.18 1.52 22.07
C LEU A 283 12.75 2.92 21.85
N MET A 284 12.44 3.53 20.69
CA MET A 284 12.95 4.84 20.30
C MET A 284 12.23 5.93 21.11
N LEU A 285 12.21 5.77 22.44
CA LEU A 285 11.94 6.82 23.41
C LEU A 285 13.19 7.68 23.49
N LYS A 286 13.41 8.49 22.46
CA LYS A 286 14.23 9.69 22.64
C LYS A 286 13.37 10.71 23.39
N MET A 287 13.27 10.55 24.71
CA MET A 287 12.90 11.66 25.60
C MET A 287 14.06 12.67 25.59
N GLY A 288 14.23 13.37 24.47
CA GLY A 288 14.95 14.64 24.44
C GLY A 288 14.05 15.77 24.92
N GLU A 289 14.60 16.98 25.07
CA GLU A 289 13.95 18.16 25.66
C GLU A 289 12.65 18.64 24.97
N HIS A 290 12.18 17.94 23.94
CA HIS A 290 10.92 18.16 23.23
C HIS A 290 10.12 16.86 23.17
N LEU A 291 8.87 16.89 23.66
CA LEU A 291 7.93 15.77 23.59
C LEU A 291 7.37 15.68 22.16
N THR A 292 7.69 14.60 21.44
CA THR A 292 7.02 14.25 20.18
C THR A 292 5.86 13.29 20.46
N LEU A 293 4.66 13.63 20.00
CA LEU A 293 3.40 12.90 20.15
C LEU A 293 2.87 12.49 18.76
N ILE A 294 1.92 11.56 18.71
CA ILE A 294 1.54 10.87 17.47
C ILE A 294 0.02 10.79 17.41
N ILE A 295 -0.71 11.28 16.41
CA ILE A 295 -2.16 10.96 16.38
C ILE A 295 -2.37 9.47 16.09
N ALA A 296 -2.97 8.72 17.01
CA ALA A 296 -3.43 7.35 16.80
C ALA A 296 -4.95 7.30 16.95
N THR A 297 -5.65 6.88 15.91
CA THR A 297 -7.08 6.63 16.01
C THR A 297 -7.31 5.14 16.24
N GLN A 298 -7.33 4.76 17.51
CA GLN A 298 -7.99 3.51 17.88
C GLN A 298 -8.51 3.63 19.31
N PHE A 299 -9.79 3.36 19.55
CA PHE A 299 -10.25 2.96 20.89
C PHE A 299 -11.12 1.73 20.69
N LEU A 300 -10.56 0.56 21.05
CA LEU A 300 -11.35 -0.60 21.43
C LEU A 300 -11.09 -0.81 22.92
N VAL A 301 -11.78 -0.04 23.75
CA VAL A 301 -11.99 -0.44 25.15
C VAL A 301 -13.48 -0.69 25.28
N ASN A 302 -13.87 -1.93 24.99
CA ASN A 302 -15.09 -2.47 25.59
C ASN A 302 -14.84 -2.50 27.09
N TRP A 303 -15.59 -1.70 27.83
CA TRP A 303 -15.68 -1.78 29.29
C TRP A 303 -16.37 -3.07 29.71
#